data_AF-A0A4Q3WVS3-F1
#
_entry.id   AF-A0A4Q3WVS3-F1
#
_cell.length_a   1.000
_cell.length_b   1.000
_cell.length_c   1.000
_cell.angle_alpha   90.00
_cell.angle_beta   90.00
_cell.angle_gamma   90.00
#
_symmetry.space_group_name_H-M   'P 1'
#
loop_
_entity.id
_entity.type
_entity.pdbx_description
1 polymer ?
#
loop_
_entity_poly.entity_id
_entity_poly.type
_entity_poly.pdbx_seq_one_letter_code
_entity_poly.pdbx_strand_id
1 'polypeptide(L)'
;HERWLARFPMFDWVGGRTSELSAVGLLPAALQGFDIRAILAGAAAMDVLTRSKTSQENPAALLAAMWYFSTGGKGEKDMVVLPYKDRLELFARYLQQLVMESLGKAKDLEGNVVHQGIAVYGNKGSTDQHAYVQQLRDGVANFFVVFVEVLEARSSPKLDVEPGITAGDYLSGFLYGTRKALHDGGRGSITVTIDRVDEKSVGMLIALFERAVGFYGFLVGINAYHQPGVEAGKKAAQSIIDMQSHILKVLEDGSGNAEQIAVNIGAQDKAEDVFHILRHLAANGRVTGEGIGVETTYALN
;
A
#
# COMPACT_ATOMS: atom_id res chain seq x y z
N HIS A 1 4.67 -24.65 24.42
CA HIS A 1 3.97 -25.01 23.19
C HIS A 1 2.76 -24.10 23.03
N GLU A 2 2.73 -23.33 21.95
CA GLU A 2 1.64 -22.40 21.66
C GLU A 2 0.32 -23.17 21.45
N ARG A 3 -0.77 -22.73 22.08
CA ARG A 3 -2.09 -23.41 22.08
C ARG A 3 -2.95 -22.96 20.90
N TRP A 4 -2.51 -23.23 19.67
CA TRP A 4 -3.25 -22.87 18.46
C TRP A 4 -4.51 -23.74 18.24
N LEU A 5 -5.63 -23.12 17.88
CA LEU A 5 -6.89 -23.82 17.53
C LEU A 5 -6.83 -24.49 16.15
N ALA A 6 -6.18 -23.86 15.19
CA ALA A 6 -5.97 -24.37 13.83
C ALA A 6 -4.76 -23.70 13.19
N ARG A 7 -4.20 -24.32 12.15
CA ARG A 7 -3.11 -23.75 11.32
C ARG A 7 -3.51 -23.86 9.86
N PHE A 8 -3.27 -22.79 9.11
CA PHE A 8 -3.58 -22.70 7.69
C PHE A 8 -2.27 -22.50 6.91
N PRO A 9 -2.02 -23.28 5.85
CA PRO A 9 -0.77 -23.18 5.10
C PRO A 9 -0.74 -21.91 4.24
N MET A 10 0.44 -21.32 4.11
CA MET A 10 0.77 -20.32 3.11
C MET A 10 1.97 -20.86 2.33
N PHE A 11 1.87 -20.85 1.00
CA PHE A 11 2.93 -21.38 0.15
C PHE A 11 3.96 -20.29 -0.16
N ASP A 12 5.24 -20.67 -0.28
CA ASP A 12 6.35 -19.74 -0.52
C ASP A 12 6.24 -18.98 -1.86
N TRP A 13 5.46 -19.49 -2.82
CA TRP A 13 5.19 -18.83 -4.10
C TRP A 13 4.09 -17.76 -4.01
N VAL A 14 3.41 -17.61 -2.87
CA VAL A 14 2.45 -16.53 -2.61
C VAL A 14 3.17 -15.42 -1.84
N GLY A 15 3.46 -14.31 -2.52
CA GLY A 15 4.02 -13.12 -1.86
C GLY A 15 3.02 -12.49 -0.90
N GLY A 16 3.50 -11.84 0.17
CA GLY A 16 2.64 -11.20 1.17
C GLY A 16 1.61 -10.22 0.58
N ARG A 17 2.06 -9.35 -0.34
CA ARG A 17 1.18 -8.37 -1.02
C ARG A 17 0.21 -8.96 -2.06
N THR A 18 0.36 -10.24 -2.41
CA THR A 18 -0.53 -10.99 -3.32
C THR A 18 -1.22 -12.14 -2.59
N SER A 19 -1.36 -12.03 -1.26
CA SER A 19 -1.88 -13.11 -0.40
C SER A 19 -3.34 -12.89 0.03
N GLU A 20 -3.99 -11.81 -0.41
CA GLU A 20 -5.37 -11.47 -0.03
C GLU A 20 -6.35 -12.60 -0.39
N LEU A 21 -6.15 -13.26 -1.52
CA LEU A 21 -6.96 -14.40 -1.97
C LEU A 21 -6.49 -15.76 -1.43
N SER A 22 -5.55 -15.76 -0.46
CA SER A 22 -5.10 -16.95 0.26
C SER A 22 -5.76 -17.06 1.63
N ALA A 23 -5.30 -17.98 2.48
CA ALA A 23 -5.76 -18.08 3.87
C ALA A 23 -5.60 -16.75 4.64
N VAL A 24 -4.65 -15.88 4.25
CA VAL A 24 -4.40 -14.59 4.90
C VAL A 24 -5.63 -13.68 4.86
N GLY A 25 -6.23 -13.44 3.68
CA GLY A 25 -7.43 -12.60 3.57
C GLY A 25 -8.75 -13.39 3.65
N LEU A 26 -8.78 -14.65 3.19
CA LEU A 26 -10.02 -15.43 3.16
C LEU A 26 -10.46 -15.92 4.56
N LEU A 27 -9.54 -16.25 5.46
CA LEU A 27 -9.91 -16.67 6.82
C LEU A 27 -10.66 -15.56 7.58
N PRO A 28 -10.13 -14.33 7.73
CA PRO A 28 -10.86 -13.27 8.41
C PRO A 28 -12.15 -12.87 7.67
N ALA A 29 -12.21 -12.98 6.34
CA ALA A 29 -13.45 -12.75 5.59
C ALA A 29 -14.53 -13.80 5.93
N ALA A 30 -14.16 -15.09 5.95
CA ALA A 30 -15.06 -16.18 6.31
C ALA A 30 -15.58 -16.04 7.75
N LEU A 31 -14.72 -15.66 8.69
CA LEU A 31 -15.10 -15.43 10.09
C LEU A 31 -16.08 -14.28 10.28
N GLN A 32 -16.07 -13.30 9.37
CA GLN A 32 -17.04 -12.19 9.32
C GLN A 32 -18.33 -12.54 8.57
N GLY A 33 -18.43 -13.75 8.01
CA GLY A 33 -19.62 -14.24 7.31
C GLY A 33 -19.68 -13.92 5.81
N PHE A 34 -18.58 -13.47 5.20
CA PHE A 34 -18.53 -13.26 3.75
C PHE A 34 -18.44 -14.58 2.97
N ASP A 35 -19.04 -14.62 1.78
CA ASP A 35 -18.92 -15.76 0.87
C ASP A 35 -17.54 -15.76 0.18
N ILE A 36 -16.56 -16.40 0.82
CA ILE A 36 -15.20 -16.54 0.27
C ILE A 36 -15.15 -17.32 -1.04
N ARG A 37 -16.14 -18.17 -1.34
CA ARG A 37 -16.20 -18.89 -2.62
C ARG A 37 -16.60 -17.95 -3.73
N ALA A 38 -17.50 -17.01 -3.47
CA ALA A 38 -17.86 -15.96 -4.41
C ALA A 38 -16.66 -15.02 -4.69
N ILE A 39 -15.86 -14.67 -3.67
CA ILE A 39 -14.61 -13.91 -3.85
C ILE A 39 -13.66 -14.66 -4.80
N LEU A 40 -13.37 -15.93 -4.50
CA LEU A 40 -12.49 -16.76 -5.33
C LEU A 40 -13.05 -16.96 -6.75
N ALA A 41 -14.36 -17.13 -6.90
CA ALA A 41 -15.00 -17.26 -8.21
C ALA A 41 -14.88 -15.96 -9.02
N GLY A 42 -14.97 -14.80 -8.39
CA GLY A 42 -14.72 -13.51 -9.01
C GLY A 42 -13.29 -13.37 -9.51
N ALA A 43 -12.31 -13.67 -8.64
CA ALA A 43 -10.90 -13.65 -9.02
C ALA A 43 -10.61 -14.61 -10.20
N ALA A 44 -11.13 -15.84 -10.14
CA ALA A 44 -10.98 -16.83 -11.20
C ALA A 44 -11.60 -16.37 -12.53
N ALA A 45 -12.73 -15.66 -12.49
CA ALA A 45 -13.34 -15.09 -13.69
C ALA A 45 -12.43 -14.01 -14.33
N MET A 46 -11.82 -13.14 -13.52
CA MET A 46 -10.85 -12.16 -14.01
C MET A 46 -9.56 -12.82 -14.54
N ASP A 47 -9.10 -13.90 -13.92
CA ASP A 47 -7.97 -14.68 -14.43
C ASP A 47 -8.25 -15.27 -15.82
N VAL A 48 -9.48 -15.74 -16.08
CA VAL A 48 -9.87 -16.21 -17.41
C VAL A 48 -9.80 -15.07 -18.43
N LEU A 49 -10.36 -13.90 -18.12
CA LEU A 49 -10.34 -12.72 -19.00
C LEU A 49 -8.90 -12.28 -19.31
N THR A 50 -8.05 -12.28 -18.29
CA THR A 50 -6.67 -11.78 -18.40
C THR A 50 -5.67 -12.79 -18.96
N ARG A 51 -6.12 -13.99 -19.32
CA ARG A 51 -5.36 -14.96 -20.13
C ARG A 51 -5.51 -14.74 -21.63
N SER A 52 -6.39 -13.83 -22.08
CA SER A 52 -6.47 -13.50 -23.50
C SER A 52 -5.12 -13.00 -24.01
N LYS A 53 -4.70 -13.52 -25.17
CA LYS A 53 -3.49 -13.10 -25.88
C LYS A 53 -3.71 -11.81 -26.69
N THR A 54 -4.96 -11.41 -26.89
CA THR A 54 -5.33 -10.17 -27.55
C THR A 54 -5.37 -9.06 -26.51
N SER A 55 -4.38 -8.16 -26.52
CA SER A 55 -4.25 -7.12 -25.48
C SER A 55 -5.50 -6.25 -25.33
N GLN A 56 -6.22 -5.96 -26.42
CA GLN A 56 -7.43 -5.15 -26.41
C GLN A 56 -8.63 -5.81 -25.71
N GLU A 57 -8.61 -7.13 -25.56
CA GLU A 57 -9.65 -7.91 -24.87
C GLU A 57 -9.24 -8.24 -23.43
N ASN A 58 -8.00 -7.93 -23.05
CA ASN A 58 -7.42 -8.25 -21.76
C ASN A 58 -7.44 -7.01 -20.85
N PRO A 59 -8.33 -6.94 -19.86
CA PRO A 59 -8.51 -5.73 -19.06
C PRO A 59 -7.26 -5.37 -18.25
N ALA A 60 -6.50 -6.36 -17.77
CA ALA A 60 -5.24 -6.10 -17.06
C ALA A 60 -4.14 -5.62 -18.00
N ALA A 61 -4.08 -6.14 -19.24
CA ALA A 61 -3.11 -5.69 -20.22
C ALA A 61 -3.39 -4.26 -20.68
N LEU A 62 -4.66 -3.91 -20.91
CA LEU A 62 -5.09 -2.54 -21.17
C LEU A 62 -4.72 -1.61 -20.02
N LEU A 63 -5.01 -2.02 -18.78
CA LEU A 63 -4.68 -1.22 -17.60
C LEU A 63 -3.18 -0.98 -17.48
N ALA A 64 -2.36 -2.02 -17.66
CA ALA A 64 -0.90 -1.91 -17.65
C ALA A 64 -0.36 -1.04 -18.80
N ALA A 65 -0.93 -1.15 -20.00
CA ALA A 65 -0.56 -0.31 -21.13
C ALA A 65 -0.90 1.17 -20.89
N MET A 66 -2.04 1.45 -20.26
CA MET A 66 -2.43 2.81 -19.87
C MET A 66 -1.53 3.37 -18.76
N TRP A 67 -1.10 2.54 -17.80
CA TRP A 67 -0.10 2.95 -16.82
C TRP A 67 1.23 3.27 -17.49
N TYR A 68 1.72 2.39 -18.38
CA TYR A 68 2.95 2.61 -19.14
C TYR A 68 2.89 3.92 -19.92
N PHE A 69 1.79 4.18 -20.62
CA PHE A 69 1.57 5.43 -21.34
C PHE A 69 1.54 6.65 -20.40
N SER A 70 0.84 6.55 -19.27
CA SER A 70 0.69 7.66 -18.32
C SER A 70 1.99 8.03 -17.62
N THR A 71 2.89 7.07 -17.41
CA THR A 71 4.16 7.23 -16.69
C THR A 71 5.38 7.32 -17.61
N GLY A 72 5.18 7.36 -18.93
CA GLY A 72 6.27 7.34 -19.92
C GLY A 72 7.12 6.07 -19.88
N GLY A 73 6.62 4.98 -19.27
CA GLY A 73 7.37 3.75 -19.01
C GLY A 73 8.50 3.89 -17.98
N LYS A 74 8.60 5.05 -17.30
CA LYS A 74 9.70 5.39 -16.38
C LYS A 74 9.22 5.82 -14.99
N GLY A 75 7.92 5.75 -14.72
CA GLY A 75 7.39 6.14 -13.42
C GLY A 75 7.32 7.66 -13.23
N GLU A 76 7.25 8.44 -14.32
CA GLU A 76 7.28 9.92 -14.27
C GLU A 76 6.04 10.55 -13.61
N LYS A 77 5.00 9.75 -13.38
CA LYS A 77 3.76 10.19 -12.76
C LYS A 77 3.30 9.24 -11.67
N ASP A 78 2.72 9.83 -10.64
CA ASP A 78 2.06 9.13 -9.56
C ASP A 78 0.66 8.65 -9.98
N MET A 79 0.19 7.59 -9.33
CA MET A 79 -1.17 7.06 -9.50
C MET A 79 -2.05 7.53 -8.36
N VAL A 80 -3.13 8.23 -8.69
CA VAL A 80 -4.18 8.62 -7.74
C VAL A 80 -5.36 7.67 -7.87
N VAL A 81 -5.63 6.84 -6.86
CA VAL A 81 -6.79 5.92 -6.89
C VAL A 81 -7.97 6.55 -6.15
N LEU A 82 -9.09 6.72 -6.86
CA LEU A 82 -10.32 7.32 -6.32
C LEU A 82 -11.51 6.37 -6.49
N PRO A 83 -11.78 5.49 -5.51
CA PRO A 83 -13.02 4.73 -5.50
C PRO A 83 -14.20 5.61 -5.09
N TYR A 84 -15.26 5.58 -5.90
CA TYR A 84 -16.52 6.28 -5.64
C TYR A 84 -17.51 5.35 -4.92
N LYS A 85 -17.05 4.79 -3.80
CA LYS A 85 -17.85 3.99 -2.87
C LYS A 85 -17.15 3.86 -1.53
N ASP A 86 -17.84 4.19 -0.43
CA ASP A 86 -17.28 4.05 0.93
C ASP A 86 -16.77 2.64 1.24
N ARG A 87 -17.45 1.61 0.74
CA ARG A 87 -17.06 0.20 0.96
C ARG A 87 -15.69 -0.15 0.35
N LEU A 88 -15.13 0.71 -0.48
CA LEU A 88 -13.82 0.54 -1.12
C LEU A 88 -12.76 1.51 -0.56
N GLU A 89 -13.01 2.16 0.58
CA GLU A 89 -12.08 3.13 1.19
C GLU A 89 -10.66 2.55 1.42
N LEU A 90 -10.56 1.28 1.81
CA LEU A 90 -9.26 0.62 2.02
C LEU A 90 -8.60 0.13 0.73
N PHE A 91 -9.29 0.19 -0.42
CA PHE A 91 -8.77 -0.35 -1.66
C PHE A 91 -7.54 0.42 -2.15
N ALA A 92 -7.53 1.75 -2.02
CA ALA A 92 -6.35 2.55 -2.34
C ALA A 92 -5.14 2.16 -1.47
N ARG A 93 -5.35 1.88 -0.17
CA ARG A 93 -4.28 1.44 0.75
C ARG A 93 -3.75 0.06 0.39
N TYR A 94 -4.63 -0.87 0.01
CA TYR A 94 -4.21 -2.17 -0.53
C TYR A 94 -3.33 -2.00 -1.78
N LEU A 95 -3.74 -1.12 -2.71
CA LEU A 95 -2.97 -0.85 -3.92
C LEU A 95 -1.63 -0.17 -3.66
N GLN A 96 -1.48 0.62 -2.58
CA GLN A 96 -0.19 1.18 -2.20
C GLN A 96 0.84 0.07 -2.01
N GLN A 97 0.52 -0.95 -1.20
CA GLN A 97 1.44 -2.05 -1.00
C GLN A 97 1.62 -2.86 -2.29
N LEU A 98 0.53 -3.25 -2.95
CA LEU A 98 0.59 -4.08 -4.14
C LEU A 98 1.44 -3.44 -5.25
N VAL A 99 1.23 -2.16 -5.55
CA VAL A 99 1.89 -1.46 -6.65
C VAL A 99 3.29 -1.00 -6.24
N MET A 100 3.44 -0.29 -5.12
CA MET A 100 4.70 0.37 -4.78
C MET A 100 5.77 -0.66 -4.41
N GLU A 101 5.43 -1.70 -3.66
CA GLU A 101 6.39 -2.74 -3.28
C GLU A 101 6.73 -3.66 -4.47
N SER A 102 5.79 -3.86 -5.40
CA SER A 102 6.06 -4.65 -6.62
C SER A 102 6.93 -3.89 -7.62
N LEU A 103 6.62 -2.63 -7.88
CA LEU A 103 7.21 -1.86 -8.99
C LEU A 103 8.38 -0.97 -8.57
N GLY A 104 8.48 -0.60 -7.30
CA GLY A 104 9.56 0.21 -6.76
C GLY A 104 10.90 -0.53 -6.76
N LYS A 105 11.64 -0.47 -7.86
CA LYS A 105 12.85 -1.27 -8.08
C LYS A 105 14.02 -0.43 -8.60
N ALA A 106 15.14 -0.51 -7.89
CA ALA A 106 16.37 0.18 -8.27
C ALA A 106 16.98 -0.38 -9.55
N LYS A 107 16.84 -1.68 -9.80
CA LYS A 107 17.43 -2.37 -10.96
C LYS A 107 16.39 -3.12 -11.78
N ASP A 108 16.66 -3.23 -13.07
CA ASP A 108 15.91 -4.09 -14.00
C ASP A 108 16.41 -5.55 -13.95
N LEU A 109 15.82 -6.40 -14.79
CA LEU A 109 16.17 -7.82 -14.91
C LEU A 109 17.58 -8.06 -15.48
N GLU A 110 18.15 -7.07 -16.18
CA GLU A 110 19.52 -7.11 -16.73
C GLU A 110 20.56 -6.59 -15.72
N GLY A 111 20.11 -6.00 -14.60
CA GLY A 111 20.93 -5.45 -13.54
C GLY A 111 21.29 -3.97 -13.72
N ASN A 112 20.75 -3.30 -14.74
CA ASN A 112 20.94 -1.86 -14.96
C ASN A 112 20.19 -1.07 -13.89
N VAL A 113 20.72 0.09 -13.51
CA VAL A 113 20.06 0.99 -12.56
C VAL A 113 18.97 1.80 -13.28
N VAL A 114 17.71 1.60 -12.89
CA VAL A 114 16.53 2.20 -13.55
C VAL A 114 15.64 3.01 -12.61
N HIS A 115 15.68 2.75 -11.30
CA HIS A 115 14.84 3.42 -10.29
C HIS A 115 13.35 3.48 -10.68
N GLN A 116 12.78 2.36 -11.12
CA GLN A 116 11.36 2.26 -11.44
C GLN A 116 10.48 2.37 -10.18
N GLY A 117 9.23 2.73 -10.40
CA GLY A 117 8.18 2.80 -9.41
C GLY A 117 6.97 3.57 -9.94
N ILE A 118 5.83 3.37 -9.31
CA ILE A 118 4.68 4.28 -9.41
C ILE A 118 4.26 4.55 -7.97
N ALA A 119 4.42 5.78 -7.50
CA ALA A 119 3.90 6.13 -6.18
C ALA A 119 2.37 6.12 -6.24
N VAL A 120 1.75 5.51 -5.24
CA VAL A 120 0.29 5.42 -5.16
C VAL A 120 -0.19 6.23 -3.96
N TYR A 121 -1.14 7.10 -4.19
CA TYR A 121 -1.93 7.72 -3.14
C TYR A 121 -3.39 7.75 -3.55
N GLY A 122 -4.26 7.99 -2.58
CA GLY A 122 -5.68 7.93 -2.83
C GLY A 122 -6.45 7.71 -1.54
N ASN A 123 -7.69 8.15 -1.61
CA ASN A 123 -8.72 7.96 -0.62
C ASN A 123 -10.06 7.99 -1.36
N LYS A 124 -11.19 8.05 -0.67
CA LYS A 124 -12.51 7.87 -1.30
C LYS A 124 -13.09 9.14 -1.93
N GLY A 125 -13.78 8.97 -3.06
CA GLY A 125 -14.69 9.99 -3.59
C GLY A 125 -16.06 9.90 -2.90
N SER A 126 -16.76 11.00 -2.60
CA SER A 126 -16.42 12.42 -2.81
C SER A 126 -15.79 13.11 -1.59
N THR A 127 -15.69 12.44 -0.44
CA THR A 127 -15.25 13.07 0.82
C THR A 127 -13.87 13.73 0.71
N ASP A 128 -12.93 13.10 -0.01
CA ASP A 128 -11.59 13.66 -0.21
C ASP A 128 -11.49 14.65 -1.38
N GLN A 129 -12.61 14.95 -2.06
CA GLN A 129 -12.65 16.08 -2.98
C GLN A 129 -12.40 17.40 -2.26
N HIS A 130 -12.67 17.48 -0.96
CA HIS A 130 -12.37 18.64 -0.14
C HIS A 130 -10.94 18.65 0.42
N ALA A 131 -10.18 17.56 0.28
CA ALA A 131 -8.83 17.44 0.82
C ALA A 131 -7.75 17.84 -0.20
N TYR A 132 -7.77 17.27 -1.41
CA TYR A 132 -6.67 17.44 -2.37
C TYR A 132 -7.09 17.61 -3.84
N VAL A 133 -8.39 17.74 -4.16
CA VAL A 133 -8.79 18.01 -5.56
C VAL A 133 -8.25 19.33 -6.09
N GLN A 134 -8.00 20.31 -5.23
CA GLN A 134 -7.34 21.55 -5.65
C GLN A 134 -5.95 21.27 -6.24
N GLN A 135 -5.16 20.39 -5.60
CA GLN A 135 -3.89 19.91 -6.15
C GLN A 135 -4.11 19.13 -7.45
N LEU A 136 -5.15 18.29 -7.49
CA LEU A 136 -5.48 17.54 -8.70
C LEU A 136 -5.99 18.42 -9.85
N ARG A 137 -6.44 19.65 -9.60
CA ARG A 137 -6.95 20.52 -10.65
C ARG A 137 -5.92 21.52 -11.13
N ASP A 138 -5.29 22.22 -10.19
CA ASP A 138 -4.49 23.39 -10.48
C ASP A 138 -3.01 23.23 -10.04
N GLY A 139 -2.70 22.16 -9.31
CA GLY A 139 -1.34 21.86 -8.83
C GLY A 139 -0.41 21.26 -9.89
N VAL A 140 0.74 20.75 -9.47
CA VAL A 140 1.72 20.09 -10.35
C VAL A 140 1.07 18.92 -11.10
N ALA A 141 1.34 18.80 -12.41
CA ALA A 141 0.77 17.77 -13.28
C ALA A 141 1.61 16.47 -13.29
N ASN A 142 2.01 15.99 -12.11
CA ASN A 142 2.86 14.82 -11.92
C ASN A 142 2.07 13.53 -11.60
N PHE A 143 0.82 13.42 -12.06
CA PHE A 143 -0.02 12.26 -11.74
C PHE A 143 -1.00 11.90 -12.86
N PHE A 144 -1.61 10.72 -12.74
CA PHE A 144 -2.82 10.32 -13.44
C PHE A 144 -3.81 9.70 -12.44
N VAL A 145 -5.11 9.74 -12.77
CA VAL A 145 -6.17 9.27 -11.85
C VAL A 145 -6.76 7.95 -12.31
N VAL A 146 -6.94 7.00 -11.41
CA VAL A 146 -7.71 5.78 -11.61
C VAL A 146 -9.00 5.88 -10.79
N PHE A 147 -10.11 6.07 -11.48
CA PHE A 147 -11.44 6.03 -10.89
C PHE A 147 -11.91 4.58 -10.75
N VAL A 148 -12.48 4.23 -9.58
CA VAL A 148 -13.27 3.00 -9.45
C VAL A 148 -14.74 3.40 -9.34
N GLU A 149 -15.48 3.18 -10.41
CA GLU A 149 -16.91 3.51 -10.55
C GLU A 149 -17.77 2.32 -10.13
N VAL A 150 -18.85 2.58 -9.38
CA VAL A 150 -19.85 1.60 -9.00
C VAL A 150 -21.21 2.06 -9.50
N LEU A 151 -21.80 1.31 -10.44
CA LEU A 151 -23.04 1.73 -11.12
C LEU A 151 -24.26 1.66 -10.20
N GLU A 152 -24.31 0.65 -9.35
CA GLU A 152 -25.43 0.44 -8.45
C GLU A 152 -25.26 1.18 -7.12
N ALA A 153 -26.23 2.04 -6.87
CA ALA A 153 -26.48 2.62 -5.56
C ALA A 153 -26.92 1.54 -4.55
N ARG A 154 -27.05 1.92 -3.28
CA ARG A 154 -27.48 1.01 -2.21
C ARG A 154 -28.86 0.41 -2.56
N SER A 155 -29.01 -0.89 -2.34
CA SER A 155 -30.28 -1.61 -2.50
C SER A 155 -31.24 -1.24 -1.37
N SER A 156 -31.89 -0.09 -1.51
CA SER A 156 -33.03 0.37 -0.70
C SER A 156 -32.79 0.75 0.77
N PRO A 157 -33.62 1.68 1.32
CA PRO A 157 -34.50 2.57 0.58
C PRO A 157 -33.69 3.62 -0.20
N LYS A 158 -34.14 3.98 -1.40
CA LYS A 158 -33.60 5.11 -2.15
C LYS A 158 -33.93 6.37 -1.33
N LEU A 159 -32.91 6.97 -0.76
CA LEU A 159 -33.03 8.25 -0.09
C LEU A 159 -32.85 9.33 -1.15
N ASP A 160 -33.95 9.98 -1.51
CA ASP A 160 -33.92 11.18 -2.33
C ASP A 160 -33.31 12.31 -1.49
N VAL A 161 -32.27 12.94 -2.03
CA VAL A 161 -31.61 14.10 -1.42
C VAL A 161 -32.25 15.38 -1.95
N GLU A 162 -32.60 15.37 -3.23
CA GLU A 162 -33.45 16.35 -3.90
C GLU A 162 -34.59 15.61 -4.64
N PRO A 163 -35.69 16.29 -5.00
CA PRO A 163 -36.80 15.65 -5.72
C PRO A 163 -36.33 14.91 -6.99
N GLY A 164 -36.38 13.59 -6.97
CA GLY A 164 -35.97 12.73 -8.09
C GLY A 164 -34.45 12.52 -8.24
N ILE A 165 -33.63 12.98 -7.28
CA ILE A 165 -32.17 12.82 -7.28
C ILE A 165 -31.73 12.10 -6.01
N THR A 166 -31.12 10.94 -6.17
CA THR A 166 -30.62 10.14 -5.06
C THR A 166 -29.19 10.52 -4.67
N ALA A 167 -28.75 10.11 -3.48
CA ALA A 167 -27.33 10.23 -3.10
C ALA A 167 -26.38 9.51 -4.09
N GLY A 168 -26.85 8.44 -4.74
CA GLY A 168 -26.09 7.74 -5.78
C GLY A 168 -25.90 8.60 -7.03
N ASP A 169 -26.93 9.35 -7.43
CA ASP A 169 -26.87 10.25 -8.57
C ASP A 169 -25.89 11.41 -8.32
N TYR A 170 -25.87 11.97 -7.11
CA TYR A 170 -24.84 12.94 -6.71
C TYR A 170 -23.44 12.36 -6.81
N LEU A 171 -23.23 11.16 -6.28
CA LEU A 171 -21.91 10.53 -6.30
C LEU A 171 -21.41 10.28 -7.73
N SER A 172 -22.31 9.82 -8.61
CA SER A 172 -22.04 9.70 -10.05
C SER A 172 -21.73 11.06 -10.68
N GLY A 173 -22.54 12.08 -10.41
CA GLY A 173 -22.31 13.46 -10.87
C GLY A 173 -20.95 14.01 -10.44
N PHE A 174 -20.54 13.75 -9.19
CA PHE A 174 -19.22 14.12 -8.68
C PHE A 174 -18.08 13.39 -9.39
N LEU A 175 -18.25 12.11 -9.72
CA LEU A 175 -17.25 11.34 -10.48
C LEU A 175 -17.05 11.95 -11.86
N TYR A 176 -18.14 12.09 -12.63
CA TYR A 176 -18.08 12.59 -13.99
C TYR A 176 -17.66 14.05 -14.05
N GLY A 177 -18.11 14.88 -13.11
CA GLY A 177 -17.67 16.27 -12.97
C GLY A 177 -16.17 16.36 -12.72
N THR A 178 -15.63 15.56 -11.80
CA THR A 178 -14.19 15.51 -11.53
C THR A 178 -13.41 15.01 -12.74
N ARG A 179 -13.85 13.91 -13.36
CA ARG A 179 -13.20 13.37 -14.56
C ARG A 179 -13.17 14.38 -15.70
N LYS A 180 -14.27 15.11 -15.92
CA LYS A 180 -14.33 16.18 -16.92
C LYS A 180 -13.36 17.31 -16.59
N ALA A 181 -13.34 17.78 -15.35
CA ALA A 181 -12.43 18.85 -14.92
C ALA A 181 -10.95 18.45 -15.11
N LEU A 182 -10.59 17.20 -14.81
CA LEU A 182 -9.25 16.67 -15.07
C LEU A 182 -8.92 16.66 -16.56
N HIS A 183 -9.83 16.13 -17.40
CA HIS A 183 -9.64 16.09 -18.84
C HIS A 183 -9.45 17.49 -19.43
N ASP A 184 -10.31 18.44 -19.07
CA ASP A 184 -10.25 19.83 -19.56
C ASP A 184 -8.96 20.54 -19.08
N GLY A 185 -8.40 20.13 -17.94
CA GLY A 185 -7.11 20.56 -17.43
C GLY A 185 -5.89 19.79 -18.01
N GLY A 186 -6.09 18.91 -19.00
CA GLY A 186 -5.00 18.12 -19.61
C GLY A 186 -4.46 17.01 -18.72
N ARG A 187 -5.25 16.53 -17.74
CA ARG A 187 -4.84 15.53 -16.75
C ARG A 187 -5.45 14.17 -17.08
N GLY A 188 -4.56 13.19 -17.25
CA GLY A 188 -4.93 11.82 -17.64
C GLY A 188 -5.74 11.11 -16.56
N SER A 189 -6.74 10.34 -17.00
CA SER A 189 -7.49 9.46 -16.10
C SER A 189 -7.91 8.16 -16.79
N ILE A 190 -8.12 7.14 -15.97
CA ILE A 190 -8.57 5.79 -16.32
C ILE A 190 -9.79 5.51 -15.44
N THR A 191 -10.80 4.82 -15.98
CA THR A 191 -11.98 4.40 -15.21
C THR A 191 -12.11 2.88 -15.24
N VAL A 192 -12.19 2.28 -14.05
CA VAL A 192 -12.55 0.88 -13.84
C VAL A 192 -13.97 0.85 -13.28
N THR A 193 -14.91 0.29 -14.04
CA THR A 193 -16.33 0.26 -13.67
C THR A 193 -16.73 -1.14 -13.21
N ILE A 194 -17.47 -1.21 -12.11
CA ILE A 194 -18.13 -2.42 -11.62
C ILE A 194 -19.63 -2.14 -11.40
N ASP A 195 -20.46 -3.17 -11.57
CA ASP A 195 -21.90 -3.00 -11.38
C ASP A 195 -22.24 -2.69 -9.92
N ARG A 196 -21.72 -3.48 -8.97
CA ARG A 196 -22.00 -3.36 -7.54
C ARG A 196 -20.77 -3.77 -6.73
N VAL A 197 -20.75 -3.43 -5.44
CA VAL A 197 -19.73 -3.94 -4.50
C VAL A 197 -20.29 -5.14 -3.72
N ASP A 198 -19.87 -6.32 -4.16
CA ASP A 198 -20.14 -7.65 -3.59
C ASP A 198 -18.84 -8.50 -3.57
N GLU A 199 -18.91 -9.70 -2.99
CA GLU A 199 -17.79 -10.62 -2.86
C GLU A 199 -17.12 -10.92 -4.22
N LYS A 200 -17.91 -11.17 -5.26
CA LYS A 200 -17.43 -11.49 -6.60
C LYS A 200 -16.67 -10.32 -7.23
N SER A 201 -17.25 -9.12 -7.21
CA SER A 201 -16.64 -7.91 -7.78
C SER A 201 -15.34 -7.53 -7.07
N VAL A 202 -15.26 -7.71 -5.75
CA VAL A 202 -14.02 -7.50 -4.98
C VAL A 202 -12.93 -8.48 -5.43
N GLY A 203 -13.26 -9.77 -5.58
CA GLY A 203 -12.33 -10.76 -6.11
C GLY A 203 -11.83 -10.41 -7.52
N MET A 204 -12.74 -9.93 -8.39
CA MET A 204 -12.38 -9.47 -9.74
C MET A 204 -11.44 -8.26 -9.71
N LEU A 205 -11.69 -7.28 -8.84
CA LEU A 205 -10.84 -6.09 -8.71
C LEU A 205 -9.43 -6.46 -8.22
N ILE A 206 -9.32 -7.31 -7.19
CA ILE A 206 -8.03 -7.78 -6.68
C ILE A 206 -7.23 -8.45 -7.80
N ALA A 207 -7.82 -9.44 -8.47
CA ALA A 207 -7.16 -10.18 -9.54
C ALA A 207 -6.77 -9.29 -10.75
N LEU A 208 -7.59 -8.28 -11.08
CA LEU A 208 -7.31 -7.31 -12.14
C LEU A 208 -6.01 -6.54 -11.86
N PHE A 209 -5.89 -5.96 -10.65
CA PHE A 209 -4.74 -5.14 -10.29
C PHE A 209 -3.49 -5.98 -10.05
N GLU A 210 -3.60 -7.17 -9.44
CA GLU A 210 -2.46 -8.10 -9.29
C GLU A 210 -1.88 -8.49 -10.66
N ARG A 211 -2.76 -8.79 -11.64
CA ARG A 211 -2.33 -9.10 -13.00
C ARG A 211 -1.75 -7.88 -13.72
N ALA A 212 -2.36 -6.71 -13.57
CA ALA A 212 -1.88 -5.48 -14.20
C ALA A 212 -0.48 -5.08 -13.70
N VAL A 213 -0.19 -5.26 -12.41
CA VAL A 213 1.14 -5.08 -11.83
C VAL A 213 2.15 -6.03 -12.46
N GLY A 214 1.79 -7.31 -12.64
CA GLY A 214 2.64 -8.28 -13.32
C GLY A 214 2.96 -7.88 -14.76
N PHE A 215 1.95 -7.45 -15.52
CA PHE A 215 2.15 -6.99 -16.90
C PHE A 215 2.97 -5.69 -16.97
N TYR A 216 2.70 -4.71 -16.12
CA TYR A 216 3.50 -3.48 -16.10
C TYR A 216 4.97 -3.76 -15.74
N GLY A 217 5.21 -4.61 -14.73
CA GLY A 217 6.56 -5.04 -14.37
C GLY A 217 7.30 -5.69 -15.54
N PHE A 218 6.61 -6.51 -16.33
CA PHE A 218 7.14 -7.06 -17.57
C PHE A 218 7.45 -5.97 -18.62
N LEU A 219 6.53 -5.03 -18.85
CA LEU A 219 6.72 -3.94 -19.83
C LEU A 219 7.92 -3.05 -19.52
N VAL A 220 8.22 -2.82 -18.24
CA VAL A 220 9.35 -1.99 -17.79
C VAL A 220 10.59 -2.81 -17.42
N GLY A 221 10.60 -4.11 -17.71
CA GLY A 221 11.76 -4.97 -17.56
C GLY A 221 12.18 -5.26 -16.11
N ILE A 222 11.28 -5.20 -15.13
CA ILE A 222 11.59 -5.45 -13.72
C ILE A 222 10.90 -6.71 -13.19
N ASN A 223 11.46 -7.31 -12.14
CA ASN A 223 10.77 -8.39 -11.42
C ASN A 223 9.83 -7.81 -10.36
N ALA A 224 8.53 -7.90 -10.61
CA ALA A 224 7.47 -7.41 -9.72
C ALA A 224 7.32 -8.21 -8.40
N TYR A 225 7.88 -9.40 -8.30
CA TYR A 225 7.56 -10.37 -7.25
C TYR A 225 8.62 -10.46 -6.13
N HIS A 226 9.85 -9.98 -6.35
CA HIS A 226 10.86 -9.91 -5.28
C HIS A 226 10.75 -8.64 -4.41
N GLN A 227 11.35 -8.64 -3.21
CA GLN A 227 11.32 -7.52 -2.25
C GLN A 227 12.65 -7.33 -1.46
N PRO A 228 13.80 -7.12 -2.12
CA PRO A 228 15.10 -7.08 -1.46
C PRO A 228 15.23 -5.94 -0.42
N GLY A 229 14.53 -4.81 -0.63
CA GLY A 229 14.60 -3.66 0.28
C GLY A 229 14.05 -3.94 1.68
N VAL A 230 13.03 -4.81 1.80
CA VAL A 230 12.41 -5.15 3.09
C VAL A 230 13.37 -5.97 3.95
N GLU A 231 14.12 -6.89 3.34
CA GLU A 231 15.09 -7.73 4.05
C GLU A 231 16.28 -6.91 4.58
N ALA A 232 16.69 -5.86 3.87
CA ALA A 232 17.68 -4.91 4.38
C ALA A 232 17.16 -4.15 5.61
N GLY A 233 15.90 -3.68 5.56
CA GLY A 233 15.26 -2.99 6.69
C GLY A 233 15.14 -3.87 7.94
N LYS A 234 14.77 -5.14 7.79
CA LYS A 234 14.72 -6.10 8.90
C LYS A 234 16.08 -6.30 9.56
N LYS A 235 17.16 -6.44 8.77
CA LYS A 235 18.52 -6.58 9.30
C LYS A 235 18.97 -5.32 10.06
N ALA A 236 18.66 -4.13 9.54
CA ALA A 236 18.96 -2.87 10.21
C ALA A 236 18.19 -2.76 11.54
N ALA A 237 16.90 -3.12 11.56
CA ALA A 237 16.10 -3.14 12.79
C ALA A 237 16.64 -4.14 13.83
N GLN A 238 17.04 -5.35 13.40
CA GLN A 238 17.63 -6.34 14.29
C GLN A 238 18.94 -5.83 14.91
N SER A 239 19.79 -5.15 14.13
CA SER A 239 21.00 -4.50 14.65
C SER A 239 20.70 -3.51 15.78
N ILE A 240 19.62 -2.72 15.68
CA ILE A 240 19.20 -1.80 16.74
C ILE A 240 18.71 -2.54 17.99
N ILE A 241 17.96 -3.65 17.82
CA ILE A 241 17.49 -4.48 18.93
C ILE A 241 18.66 -5.15 19.66
N ASP A 242 19.64 -5.64 18.91
CA ASP A 242 20.86 -6.25 19.47
C ASP A 242 21.68 -5.20 20.23
N MET A 243 21.81 -3.99 19.66
CA MET A 243 22.45 -2.85 20.33
C MET A 243 21.73 -2.47 21.64
N GLN A 244 20.40 -2.44 21.63
CA GLN A 244 19.61 -2.21 22.84
C GLN A 244 19.93 -3.24 23.93
N SER A 245 20.09 -4.50 23.57
CA SER A 245 20.46 -5.57 24.51
C SER A 245 21.85 -5.35 25.11
N HIS A 246 22.82 -4.91 24.31
CA HIS A 246 24.17 -4.58 24.79
C HIS A 246 24.20 -3.34 25.68
N ILE A 247 23.43 -2.29 25.35
CA ILE A 247 23.29 -1.08 26.17
C ILE A 247 22.78 -1.44 27.57
N LEU A 248 21.71 -2.23 27.64
CA LEU A 248 21.14 -2.65 28.93
C LEU A 248 22.16 -3.42 29.76
N LYS A 249 22.94 -4.29 29.13
CA LYS A 249 24.00 -5.05 29.82
C LYS A 249 25.11 -4.15 30.37
N VAL A 250 25.56 -3.15 29.61
CA VAL A 250 26.57 -2.18 30.09
C VAL A 250 26.03 -1.34 31.26
N LEU A 251 24.74 -1.03 31.25
CA LEU A 251 24.10 -0.30 32.34
C LEU A 251 23.89 -1.14 33.62
N GLU A 252 24.07 -2.47 33.57
CA GLU A 252 24.14 -3.31 34.79
C GLU A 252 25.40 -2.99 35.61
N ASP A 253 26.48 -2.57 34.92
CA ASP A 253 27.78 -2.27 35.53
C ASP A 253 27.97 -0.79 35.89
N GLY A 254 26.99 0.08 35.60
CA GLY A 254 27.07 1.51 35.94
C GLY A 254 26.12 2.42 35.18
N SER A 255 26.44 3.72 35.16
CA SER A 255 25.71 4.76 34.43
C SER A 255 26.61 5.46 33.42
N GLY A 256 26.01 6.13 32.44
CA GLY A 256 26.78 6.89 31.46
C GLY A 256 25.91 7.70 30.51
N ASN A 257 26.52 8.67 29.83
CA ASN A 257 25.90 9.33 28.70
C ASN A 257 26.00 8.46 27.43
N ALA A 258 25.34 8.89 26.35
CA ALA A 258 25.26 8.10 25.13
C ALA A 258 26.63 7.80 24.51
N GLU A 259 27.56 8.76 24.53
CA GLU A 259 28.92 8.58 24.00
C GLU A 259 29.72 7.55 24.81
N GLN A 260 29.68 7.64 26.14
CA GLN A 260 30.38 6.69 27.01
C GLN A 260 29.83 5.28 26.84
N ILE A 261 28.52 5.13 26.76
CA ILE A 261 27.87 3.84 26.54
C ILE A 261 28.22 3.30 25.14
N ALA A 262 28.25 4.15 24.12
CA ALA A 262 28.66 3.78 22.77
C ALA A 262 30.10 3.23 22.73
N VAL A 263 31.03 3.86 23.45
CA VAL A 263 32.40 3.35 23.63
C VAL A 263 32.39 1.99 24.34
N ASN A 264 31.63 1.85 25.42
CA ASN A 264 31.59 0.62 26.24
C ASN A 264 31.02 -0.59 25.47
N ILE A 265 30.10 -0.37 24.52
CA ILE A 265 29.57 -1.43 23.64
C ILE A 265 30.38 -1.61 22.35
N GLY A 266 31.49 -0.88 22.16
CA GLY A 266 32.33 -0.96 20.97
C GLY A 266 31.71 -0.37 19.70
N ALA A 267 30.78 0.58 19.83
CA ALA A 267 30.05 1.23 18.74
C ALA A 267 30.19 2.77 18.79
N GLN A 268 31.42 3.25 18.97
CA GLN A 268 31.75 4.67 19.13
C GLN A 268 31.31 5.58 17.95
N ASP A 269 31.15 5.01 16.75
CA ASP A 269 30.63 5.69 15.56
C ASP A 269 29.09 5.79 15.55
N LYS A 270 28.41 5.20 16.55
CA LYS A 270 26.94 5.10 16.65
C LYS A 270 26.38 5.74 17.91
N ALA A 271 27.04 6.77 18.43
CA ALA A 271 26.57 7.49 19.62
C ALA A 271 25.14 8.06 19.46
N GLU A 272 24.76 8.48 18.24
CA GLU A 272 23.40 8.94 17.93
C GLU A 272 22.35 7.82 18.07
N ASP A 273 22.62 6.62 17.54
CA ASP A 273 21.75 5.46 17.71
C ASP A 273 21.57 5.12 19.21
N VAL A 274 22.68 5.09 19.95
CA VAL A 274 22.69 4.82 21.40
C VAL A 274 21.86 5.87 22.15
N PHE A 275 22.02 7.15 21.82
CA PHE A 275 21.22 8.24 22.39
C PHE A 275 19.72 8.04 22.15
N HIS A 276 19.30 7.72 20.93
CA HIS A 276 17.90 7.48 20.61
C HIS A 276 17.34 6.24 21.32
N ILE A 277 18.12 5.16 21.41
CA ILE A 277 17.73 3.95 22.14
C ILE A 277 17.54 4.27 23.62
N LEU A 278 18.47 4.98 24.25
CA LEU A 278 18.40 5.35 25.67
C LEU A 278 17.18 6.23 25.97
N ARG A 279 16.87 7.21 25.10
CA ARG A 279 15.64 8.00 25.22
C ARG A 279 14.38 7.14 25.13
N HIS A 280 14.35 6.19 24.20
CA HIS A 280 13.24 5.25 24.06
C HIS A 280 13.10 4.37 25.31
N LEU A 281 14.19 3.81 25.82
CA LEU A 281 14.20 2.99 27.04
C LEU A 281 13.73 3.81 28.26
N ALA A 282 14.17 5.07 28.39
CA ALA A 282 13.81 5.93 29.50
C ALA A 282 12.33 6.29 29.49
N ALA A 283 11.79 6.66 28.33
CA ALA A 283 10.36 6.95 28.16
C ALA A 283 9.46 5.74 28.45
N ASN A 284 10.00 4.52 28.32
CA ASN A 284 9.29 3.27 28.62
C ASN A 284 9.67 2.67 29.99
N GLY A 285 10.30 3.45 30.87
CA GLY A 285 10.55 3.03 32.25
C GLY A 285 11.51 1.85 32.38
N ARG A 286 12.42 1.66 31.42
CA ARG A 286 13.46 0.61 31.47
C ARG A 286 14.80 1.10 31.98
N VAL A 287 15.04 2.41 31.91
CA VAL A 287 16.21 3.11 32.45
C VAL A 287 15.75 4.46 33.01
N THR A 288 16.52 5.07 33.91
CA THR A 288 16.39 6.47 34.29
C THR A 288 17.35 7.33 33.46
N GLY A 289 17.02 8.61 33.28
CA GLY A 289 17.89 9.58 32.61
C GLY A 289 17.86 10.91 33.36
N GLU A 290 19.03 11.38 33.79
CA GLU A 290 19.21 12.67 34.48
C GLU A 290 20.06 13.61 33.62
N GLY A 291 19.59 14.85 33.40
CA GLY A 291 20.25 15.84 32.55
C GLY A 291 19.49 16.16 31.26
N ILE A 292 20.14 16.88 30.34
CA ILE A 292 19.49 17.41 29.13
C ILE A 292 20.31 17.06 27.88
N GLY A 293 19.62 16.54 26.86
CA GLY A 293 20.22 16.32 25.54
C GLY A 293 21.28 15.22 25.58
N VAL A 294 22.36 15.41 24.82
CA VAL A 294 23.43 14.40 24.68
C VAL A 294 24.20 14.15 25.99
N GLU A 295 24.14 15.08 26.94
CA GLU A 295 24.77 14.98 28.26
C GLU A 295 23.89 14.24 29.30
N THR A 296 22.69 13.79 28.92
CA THR A 296 21.84 13.00 29.82
C THR A 296 22.59 11.73 30.23
N THR A 297 22.73 11.53 31.53
CA THR A 297 23.31 10.33 32.12
C THR A 297 22.21 9.32 32.37
N TYR A 298 22.37 8.12 31.83
CA TYR A 298 21.39 7.04 31.92
C TYR A 298 21.87 5.95 32.87
N ALA A 299 20.94 5.34 33.62
CA ALA A 299 21.18 4.21 34.52
C ALA A 299 19.99 3.24 34.47
N LEU A 300 20.19 1.95 34.78
CA LEU A 300 19.07 1.02 34.92
C LEU A 300 18.12 1.45 36.05
N ASN A 301 16.84 1.09 35.89
CA ASN A 301 15.83 1.22 36.94
C ASN A 301 15.97 0.12 38.00
#